data_AF-A0A142WUZ2-F1
#
_entry.id   AF-A0A142WUZ2-F1
#
_cell.length_a   1.000
_cell.length_b   1.000
_cell.length_c   1.000
_cell.angle_alpha   90.00
_cell.angle_beta   90.00
_cell.angle_gamma   90.00
#
_symmetry.space_group_name_H-M   'P 1'
#
loop_
_entity.id
_entity.type
_entity.pdbx_description
1 polymer ?
#
loop_
_entity_poly.entity_id
_entity_poly.type
_entity_poly.pdbx_seq_one_letter_code
_entity_poly.pdbx_strand_id
1 'polypeptide(L)'
;MQASRDVFVIMPFSATASCSEADWSDTYKNVFKPAVTRLGYECERATPTTGSLIGSILERLRNARIVLADVTDRNANVFYELGVRHSLSRRTIVVARGMNHIPSDLSGYWTTIYGTKPGEVVDFCENVKHIIERIEREPDRSDSPVSDFLDREWLNAERASGVQNVKKVNALCTELSGTIAAIEAFDKGQRAASRTISLECLNLLLTTLYLDLGPDLLREAYELRNYLLIFGTDDHNPGTLLRCKLFLSNMDLVRRKMMEGSYTEPSTLSTMRWEPAKSNFMSSRCALQTQLSSIMLHFAECSDRPDLGNHHEEPGSKKQKSAKRRGKSNPS
;
A
#
# COMPACT_ATOMS: atom_id res chain seq x y z
N MET A 1 -14.57 -8.15 -2.40
CA MET A 1 -14.75 -8.59 -1.00
C MET A 1 -15.50 -7.50 -0.26
N GLN A 2 -16.69 -7.80 0.27
CA GLN A 2 -17.36 -6.89 1.19
C GLN A 2 -16.50 -6.81 2.45
N ALA A 3 -16.14 -5.61 2.91
CA ALA A 3 -15.35 -5.47 4.13
C ALA A 3 -16.13 -6.09 5.29
N SER A 4 -15.45 -6.89 6.12
CA SER A 4 -16.01 -7.45 7.36
C SER A 4 -16.69 -6.34 8.15
N ARG A 5 -17.96 -6.53 8.53
CA ARG A 5 -18.75 -5.56 9.31
C ARG A 5 -18.73 -5.95 10.78
N ASP A 6 -17.54 -6.02 11.37
CA ASP A 6 -17.35 -6.42 12.75
C ASP A 6 -17.01 -5.24 13.66
N VAL A 7 -17.69 -5.17 14.79
CA VAL A 7 -17.42 -4.25 15.90
C VAL A 7 -16.89 -5.07 17.07
N PHE A 8 -15.67 -4.78 17.46
CA PHE A 8 -15.06 -5.38 18.63
C PHE A 8 -15.18 -4.44 19.84
N VAL A 9 -15.79 -4.94 20.92
CA VAL A 9 -16.00 -4.17 22.14
C VAL A 9 -14.93 -4.50 23.18
N ILE A 10 -14.20 -3.47 23.61
CA ILE A 10 -13.31 -3.53 24.77
C ILE A 10 -13.94 -2.78 25.94
N MET A 11 -14.06 -3.46 27.07
CA MET A 11 -14.70 -2.95 28.27
C MET A 11 -14.23 -3.76 29.49
N PRO A 12 -14.43 -3.26 30.72
CA PRO A 12 -14.07 -4.02 31.90
C PRO A 12 -14.84 -5.35 31.99
N PHE A 13 -14.14 -6.42 32.36
CA PHE A 13 -14.73 -7.74 32.58
C PHE A 13 -15.16 -7.96 34.02
N SER A 14 -14.32 -7.56 34.96
CA SER A 14 -14.55 -7.71 36.39
C SER A 14 -15.27 -6.50 36.98
N ALA A 15 -15.72 -6.64 38.22
CA ALA A 15 -16.20 -5.51 39.00
C ALA A 15 -15.16 -4.36 39.03
N THR A 16 -15.69 -3.15 39.11
CA THR A 16 -14.99 -1.86 39.06
C THR A 16 -15.59 -0.93 40.12
N ALA A 17 -15.13 0.32 40.21
CA ALA A 17 -15.58 1.25 41.24
C ALA A 17 -17.10 1.52 41.20
N SER A 18 -17.70 1.57 40.01
CA SER A 18 -19.11 1.93 39.82
C SER A 18 -20.01 0.79 39.36
N CYS A 19 -19.43 -0.30 38.83
CA CYS A 19 -20.18 -1.40 38.21
C CYS A 19 -19.69 -2.76 38.70
N SER A 20 -20.63 -3.69 38.87
CA SER A 20 -20.35 -5.13 39.02
C SER A 20 -20.13 -5.80 37.64
N GLU A 21 -19.63 -7.04 37.65
CA GLU A 21 -19.51 -7.86 36.43
C GLU A 21 -20.86 -8.10 35.72
N ALA A 22 -21.94 -8.20 36.49
CA ALA A 22 -23.29 -8.32 35.95
C ALA A 22 -23.71 -7.04 35.23
N ASP A 23 -23.44 -5.87 35.82
CA ASP A 23 -23.73 -4.57 35.20
C ASP A 23 -22.98 -4.39 33.87
N TRP A 24 -21.73 -4.83 33.79
CA TRP A 24 -20.95 -4.81 32.54
C TRP A 24 -21.54 -5.74 31.48
N SER A 25 -21.97 -6.93 31.89
CA SER A 25 -22.62 -7.88 30.99
C SER A 25 -23.98 -7.37 30.48
N ASP A 26 -24.75 -6.69 31.33
CA ASP A 26 -26.01 -6.08 30.94
C ASP A 26 -25.81 -4.86 30.05
N THR A 27 -24.83 -4.01 30.35
CA THR A 27 -24.46 -2.87 29.50
C THR A 27 -24.08 -3.34 28.09
N TYR A 28 -23.25 -4.37 27.98
CA TYR A 28 -22.90 -4.95 26.69
C TYR A 28 -24.13 -5.45 25.92
N LYS A 29 -24.98 -6.27 26.59
CA LYS A 29 -26.13 -6.92 25.95
C LYS A 29 -27.23 -5.94 25.57
N ASN A 30 -27.49 -4.94 26.40
CA ASN A 30 -28.67 -4.08 26.30
C ASN A 30 -28.35 -2.69 25.71
N VAL A 31 -27.08 -2.26 25.69
CA VAL A 31 -26.67 -0.94 25.18
C VAL A 31 -25.77 -1.07 23.96
N PHE A 32 -24.60 -1.68 24.09
CA PHE A 32 -23.59 -1.68 23.02
C PHE A 32 -23.95 -2.60 21.84
N LYS A 33 -24.31 -3.85 22.13
CA LYS A 33 -24.70 -4.82 21.09
C LYS A 33 -25.86 -4.30 20.22
N PRO A 34 -26.99 -3.85 20.77
CA PRO A 34 -28.10 -3.37 19.94
C PRO A 34 -27.77 -2.07 19.19
N ALA A 35 -26.87 -1.22 19.69
CA ALA A 35 -26.47 0.01 19.00
C ALA A 35 -25.81 -0.27 17.64
N VAL A 36 -25.07 -1.38 17.53
CA VAL A 36 -24.35 -1.73 16.30
C VAL A 36 -25.03 -2.81 15.47
N THR A 37 -25.69 -3.81 16.08
CA THR A 37 -26.33 -4.90 15.32
C THR A 37 -27.52 -4.42 14.51
N ARG A 38 -28.24 -3.38 14.96
CA ARG A 38 -29.31 -2.74 14.19
C ARG A 38 -28.82 -2.10 12.87
N LEU A 39 -27.52 -1.83 12.78
CA LEU A 39 -26.87 -1.24 11.60
C LEU A 39 -26.27 -2.32 10.69
N GLY A 40 -26.50 -3.60 11.00
CA GLY A 40 -25.97 -4.74 10.24
C GLY A 40 -24.49 -5.04 10.53
N TYR A 41 -23.99 -4.65 11.70
CA TYR A 41 -22.67 -5.05 12.19
C TYR A 41 -22.77 -6.24 13.14
N GLU A 42 -21.81 -7.15 13.04
CA GLU A 42 -21.59 -8.15 14.07
C GLU A 42 -20.92 -7.49 15.27
N CYS A 43 -21.43 -7.77 16.47
CA CYS A 43 -20.88 -7.21 17.70
C CYS A 43 -20.33 -8.32 18.55
N GLU A 44 -19.06 -8.20 18.90
CA GLU A 44 -18.40 -9.17 19.73
C GLU A 44 -17.62 -8.50 20.84
N ARG A 45 -17.69 -9.06 22.05
CA ARG A 45 -16.86 -8.68 23.19
C ARG A 45 -15.65 -9.61 23.26
N ALA A 46 -14.58 -9.22 23.94
CA ALA A 46 -13.55 -10.17 24.30
C ALA A 46 -14.17 -11.28 25.17
N THR A 47 -13.82 -12.53 24.90
CA THR A 47 -14.23 -13.67 25.71
C THR A 47 -12.97 -14.47 26.03
N PRO A 48 -12.85 -15.07 27.23
CA PRO A 48 -11.73 -15.96 27.50
C PRO A 48 -11.75 -17.13 26.51
N THR A 49 -10.68 -17.30 25.72
CA THR A 49 -10.50 -18.43 24.79
C THR A 49 -9.30 -19.28 25.21
N THR A 50 -9.22 -20.52 24.72
CA THR A 50 -8.05 -21.39 24.92
C THR A 50 -6.84 -20.88 24.13
N GLY A 51 -5.64 -20.89 24.72
CA GLY A 51 -4.41 -20.36 24.12
C GLY A 51 -3.93 -19.06 24.76
N SER A 52 -3.07 -18.30 24.06
CA SER A 52 -2.60 -16.99 24.55
C SER A 52 -3.72 -15.97 24.45
N LEU A 53 -4.39 -15.71 25.57
CA LEU A 53 -5.47 -14.73 25.70
C LEU A 53 -5.09 -13.36 25.11
N ILE A 54 -3.84 -12.94 25.30
CA ILE A 54 -3.36 -11.66 24.77
C ILE A 54 -3.24 -11.69 23.24
N GLY A 55 -2.79 -12.81 22.65
CA GLY A 55 -2.60 -12.92 21.20
C GLY A 55 -3.91 -12.82 20.42
N SER A 56 -4.98 -13.47 20.91
CA SER A 56 -6.30 -13.40 20.28
C SER A 56 -6.93 -12.01 20.39
N ILE A 57 -6.73 -11.31 21.52
CA ILE A 57 -7.19 -9.93 21.70
C ILE A 57 -6.44 -9.00 20.73
N LEU A 58 -5.11 -9.11 20.64
CA LEU A 58 -4.31 -8.29 19.71
C LEU A 58 -4.74 -8.47 18.25
N GLU A 59 -5.03 -9.71 17.83
CA GLU A 59 -5.51 -9.97 16.47
C GLU A 59 -6.85 -9.30 16.20
N ARG A 60 -7.78 -9.32 17.16
CA ARG A 60 -9.08 -8.66 17.05
C ARG A 60 -8.96 -7.14 17.09
N LEU A 61 -8.10 -6.59 17.96
CA LEU A 61 -7.78 -5.17 17.98
C LEU A 61 -7.18 -4.70 16.64
N ARG A 62 -6.42 -5.54 15.94
CA ARG A 62 -5.88 -5.21 14.62
C ARG A 62 -6.94 -5.32 13.52
N ASN A 63 -7.65 -6.45 13.47
CA ASN A 63 -8.46 -6.83 12.32
C ASN A 63 -9.88 -6.24 12.35
N ALA A 64 -10.41 -5.92 13.54
CA ALA A 64 -11.77 -5.42 13.66
C ALA A 64 -11.97 -4.13 12.87
N ARG A 65 -13.08 -4.06 12.11
CA ARG A 65 -13.41 -2.87 11.34
C ARG A 65 -13.59 -1.66 12.23
N ILE A 66 -14.28 -1.82 13.35
CA ILE A 66 -14.48 -0.77 14.37
C ILE A 66 -14.19 -1.36 15.74
N VAL A 67 -13.52 -0.59 16.60
CA VAL A 67 -13.39 -0.91 18.02
C VAL A 67 -14.22 0.07 18.82
N LEU A 68 -15.10 -0.43 19.69
CA LEU A 68 -15.84 0.38 20.66
C LEU A 68 -15.22 0.17 22.04
N ALA A 69 -14.72 1.24 22.63
CA ALA A 69 -13.93 1.19 23.85
C ALA A 69 -14.61 1.93 25.01
N ASP A 70 -14.99 1.19 26.05
CA ASP A 70 -15.60 1.75 27.26
C ASP A 70 -14.55 2.09 28.32
N VAL A 71 -14.23 3.38 28.43
CA VAL A 71 -13.21 3.89 29.36
C VAL A 71 -13.76 4.24 30.74
N THR A 72 -15.00 3.84 31.05
CA THR A 72 -15.61 4.05 32.36
C THR A 72 -14.74 3.44 33.48
N ASP A 73 -14.72 4.11 34.63
CA ASP A 73 -13.87 3.79 35.79
C ASP A 73 -12.35 3.73 35.55
N ARG A 74 -11.89 4.21 34.39
CA ARG A 74 -10.46 4.31 34.06
C ARG A 74 -9.73 2.96 34.19
N ASN A 75 -10.36 1.90 33.72
CA ASN A 75 -9.78 0.56 33.80
C ASN A 75 -8.46 0.47 33.01
N ALA A 76 -7.37 0.08 33.69
CA ALA A 76 -6.03 0.03 33.09
C ALA A 76 -5.93 -0.95 31.90
N ASN A 77 -6.65 -2.07 31.94
CA ASN A 77 -6.62 -3.06 30.85
C ASN A 77 -7.29 -2.49 29.59
N VAL A 78 -8.43 -1.81 29.75
CA VAL A 78 -9.10 -1.17 28.61
C VAL A 78 -8.23 -0.07 28.01
N PHE A 79 -7.53 0.73 28.82
CA PHE A 79 -6.59 1.72 28.29
C PHE A 79 -5.39 1.09 27.57
N TYR A 80 -4.89 -0.04 28.06
CA TYR A 80 -3.84 -0.79 27.37
C TYR A 80 -4.32 -1.26 25.99
N GLU A 81 -5.49 -1.90 25.92
CA GLU A 81 -6.10 -2.35 24.67
C GLU A 81 -6.41 -1.19 23.71
N LEU A 82 -6.90 -0.06 24.24
CA LEU A 82 -7.14 1.16 23.49
C LEU A 82 -5.85 1.74 22.90
N GLY A 83 -4.77 1.81 23.69
CA GLY A 83 -3.46 2.28 23.23
C GLY A 83 -2.87 1.38 22.14
N VAL A 84 -3.04 0.06 22.28
CA VAL A 84 -2.68 -0.90 21.23
C VAL A 84 -3.52 -0.65 19.97
N ARG A 85 -4.85 -0.50 20.08
CA ARG A 85 -5.71 -0.21 18.92
C ARG A 85 -5.25 1.06 18.21
N HIS A 86 -5.08 2.15 18.94
CA HIS A 86 -4.61 3.44 18.41
C HIS A 86 -3.28 3.33 17.65
N SER A 87 -2.42 2.39 18.04
CA SER A 87 -1.13 2.14 17.38
C SER A 87 -1.24 1.27 16.12
N LEU A 88 -2.30 0.47 16.00
CA LEU A 88 -2.46 -0.52 14.93
C LEU A 88 -3.44 -0.09 13.84
N SER A 89 -4.53 0.59 14.21
CA SER A 89 -5.62 0.91 13.27
C SER A 89 -6.51 2.04 13.79
N ARG A 90 -7.12 2.77 12.85
CA ARG A 90 -8.08 3.85 13.11
C ARG A 90 -9.48 3.26 13.35
N ARG A 91 -10.54 4.08 13.38
CA ARG A 91 -11.95 3.67 13.51
C ARG A 91 -12.29 3.17 14.91
N THR A 92 -11.94 3.97 15.91
CA THR A 92 -12.19 3.71 17.31
C THR A 92 -13.29 4.63 17.83
N ILE A 93 -14.29 4.05 18.51
CA ILE A 93 -15.36 4.79 19.18
C ILE A 93 -15.11 4.70 20.68
N VAL A 94 -14.71 5.81 21.29
CA VAL A 94 -14.54 5.90 22.75
C VAL A 94 -15.90 6.23 23.37
N VAL A 95 -16.26 5.48 24.42
CA VAL A 95 -17.50 5.67 25.17
C VAL A 95 -17.24 5.70 26.67
N ALA A 96 -18.11 6.37 27.43
CA ALA A 96 -18.05 6.39 28.89
C ALA A 96 -19.44 6.65 29.51
N ARG A 97 -19.66 6.27 30.77
CA ARG A 97 -20.89 6.65 31.50
C ARG A 97 -20.96 8.13 31.89
N GLY A 98 -19.82 8.82 31.86
CA GLY A 98 -19.72 10.23 32.22
C GLY A 98 -18.36 10.82 31.86
N MET A 99 -18.32 12.15 31.68
CA MET A 99 -17.11 12.88 31.28
C MET A 99 -15.98 12.78 32.31
N ASN A 100 -16.31 12.61 33.58
CA ASN A 100 -15.35 12.44 34.69
C ASN A 100 -14.46 11.19 34.54
N HIS A 101 -14.91 10.19 33.79
CA HIS A 101 -14.13 8.97 33.54
C HIS A 101 -13.07 9.15 32.45
N ILE A 102 -13.20 10.18 31.61
CA ILE A 102 -12.29 10.41 30.48
C ILE A 102 -10.99 11.07 30.98
N PRO A 103 -9.81 10.50 30.70
CA PRO A 103 -8.54 11.12 31.06
C PRO A 103 -8.25 12.35 30.18
N SER A 104 -7.46 13.29 30.70
CA SER A 104 -7.12 14.53 29.98
C SER A 104 -6.50 14.27 28.60
N ASP A 105 -5.72 13.21 28.46
CA ASP A 105 -5.06 12.82 27.20
C ASP A 105 -6.04 12.48 26.08
N LEU A 106 -7.28 12.08 26.42
CA LEU A 106 -8.34 11.75 25.45
C LEU A 106 -9.40 12.87 25.35
N SER A 107 -9.31 13.92 26.14
CA SER A 107 -10.34 14.97 26.21
C SER A 107 -10.51 15.78 24.92
N GLY A 108 -9.47 15.84 24.09
CA GLY A 108 -9.52 16.47 22.77
C GLY A 108 -10.17 15.61 21.68
N TYR A 109 -10.49 14.35 21.99
CA TYR A 109 -11.07 13.40 21.05
C TYR A 109 -12.54 13.16 21.37
N TRP A 110 -13.31 12.85 20.33
CA TRP A 110 -14.74 12.65 20.48
C TRP A 110 -15.02 11.40 21.31
N THR A 111 -15.73 11.58 22.42
CA THR A 111 -16.19 10.49 23.29
C THR A 111 -17.72 10.55 23.40
N THR A 112 -18.37 9.40 23.28
CA THR A 112 -19.84 9.32 23.40
C THR A 112 -20.24 8.90 24.80
N ILE A 113 -21.09 9.69 25.44
CA ILE A 113 -21.64 9.33 26.74
C ILE A 113 -22.82 8.39 26.55
N TYR A 114 -22.89 7.33 27.36
CA TYR A 114 -24.00 6.39 27.36
C TYR A 114 -24.66 6.28 28.74
N GLY A 115 -25.93 5.90 28.73
CA GLY A 115 -26.71 5.60 29.92
C GLY A 115 -27.45 4.27 29.79
N THR A 116 -28.08 3.82 30.86
CA THR A 116 -28.79 2.53 30.90
C THR A 116 -30.30 2.69 30.91
N LYS A 117 -30.83 3.92 31.05
CA LYS A 117 -32.26 4.16 30.95
C LYS A 117 -32.71 4.05 29.48
N PRO A 118 -33.95 3.62 29.21
CA PRO A 118 -34.43 3.41 27.83
C PRO A 118 -34.22 4.62 26.89
N GLY A 119 -34.50 5.84 27.35
CA GLY A 119 -34.26 7.05 26.56
C GLY A 119 -32.77 7.28 26.26
N GLU A 120 -31.92 7.15 27.26
CA GLU A 120 -30.46 7.31 27.12
C GLU A 120 -29.85 6.26 26.18
N VAL A 121 -30.40 5.04 26.15
CA VAL A 121 -29.99 3.98 25.22
C VAL A 121 -30.39 4.31 23.78
N VAL A 122 -31.58 4.88 23.56
CA VAL A 122 -32.02 5.33 22.23
C VAL A 122 -31.10 6.43 21.71
N ASP A 123 -30.80 7.43 22.54
CA ASP A 123 -29.90 8.53 22.20
C ASP A 123 -28.49 8.01 21.88
N PHE A 124 -27.98 7.07 22.68
CA PHE A 124 -26.69 6.43 22.42
C PHE A 124 -26.67 5.69 21.07
N CYS A 125 -27.72 4.95 20.74
CA CYS A 125 -27.80 4.24 19.46
C CYS A 125 -27.78 5.19 18.25
N GLU A 126 -28.50 6.31 18.34
CA GLU A 126 -28.45 7.34 17.28
C GLU A 126 -27.07 7.98 17.17
N ASN A 127 -26.42 8.29 18.30
CA ASN A 127 -25.06 8.84 18.29
C ASN A 127 -24.06 7.87 17.64
N VAL A 128 -24.10 6.58 18.03
CA VAL A 128 -23.23 5.54 17.44
C VAL A 128 -23.47 5.41 15.94
N LYS A 129 -24.73 5.44 15.49
CA LYS A 129 -25.06 5.42 14.05
C LYS A 129 -24.38 6.54 13.29
N HIS A 130 -24.48 7.79 13.75
CA HIS A 130 -23.85 8.93 13.10
C HIS A 130 -22.32 8.80 13.06
N ILE A 131 -21.71 8.29 14.13
CA ILE A 131 -20.26 8.08 14.20
C ILE A 131 -19.83 7.00 13.20
N ILE A 132 -20.54 5.88 13.15
CA ILE A 132 -20.26 4.80 12.19
C ILE A 132 -20.41 5.31 10.76
N GLU A 133 -21.48 6.03 10.43
CA GLU A 133 -21.66 6.62 9.09
C GLU A 133 -20.51 7.57 8.71
N ARG A 134 -19.96 8.31 9.67
CA ARG A 134 -18.78 9.15 9.45
C ARG A 134 -17.51 8.34 9.24
N ILE A 135 -17.30 7.29 10.04
CA ILE A 135 -16.18 6.35 9.88
C ILE A 135 -16.23 5.69 8.50
N GLU A 136 -17.41 5.29 8.04
CA GLU A 136 -17.57 4.66 6.72
C GLU A 136 -17.27 5.62 5.57
N ARG A 137 -17.61 6.90 5.73
CA ARG A 137 -17.34 7.95 4.72
C ARG A 137 -15.87 8.34 4.67
N GLU A 138 -15.21 8.41 5.82
CA GLU A 138 -13.82 8.86 5.99
C GLU A 138 -13.01 7.83 6.80
N PRO A 139 -12.76 6.64 6.24
CA PRO A 139 -12.23 5.49 6.99
C PRO A 139 -10.78 5.64 7.45
N ASP A 140 -10.02 6.55 6.83
CA ASP A 140 -8.61 6.82 7.13
C ASP A 140 -8.41 8.10 7.93
N ARG A 141 -9.50 8.75 8.34
CA ARG A 141 -9.44 9.93 9.19
C ARG A 141 -8.86 9.59 10.56
N SER A 142 -7.92 10.40 11.00
CA SER A 142 -7.37 10.30 12.35
C SER A 142 -8.43 10.53 13.43
N ASP A 143 -8.36 9.71 14.46
CA ASP A 143 -9.33 9.59 15.55
C ASP A 143 -8.67 9.44 16.92
N SER A 144 -7.34 9.52 17.00
CA SER A 144 -6.59 9.34 18.24
C SER A 144 -5.29 10.16 18.28
N PRO A 145 -4.70 10.39 19.47
CA PRO A 145 -3.40 11.06 19.58
C PRO A 145 -2.28 10.37 18.81
N VAL A 146 -2.33 9.04 18.75
CA VAL A 146 -1.31 8.22 18.09
C VAL A 146 -1.45 8.33 16.59
N SER A 147 -2.67 8.22 16.05
CA SER A 147 -2.91 8.40 14.60
C SER A 147 -2.53 9.82 14.15
N ASP A 148 -2.83 10.86 14.94
CA ASP A 148 -2.41 12.24 14.62
C ASP A 148 -0.88 12.42 14.59
N PHE A 149 -0.17 11.75 15.49
CA PHE A 149 1.29 11.75 15.50
C PHE A 149 1.86 10.99 14.29
N LEU A 150 1.38 9.77 14.04
CA LEU A 150 1.85 8.93 12.94
C LEU A 150 1.56 9.55 11.57
N ASP A 151 0.42 10.21 11.39
CA ASP A 151 0.10 10.92 10.15
C ASP A 151 1.08 12.07 9.88
N ARG A 152 1.48 12.80 10.92
CA ARG A 152 2.50 13.86 10.81
C ARG A 152 3.86 13.29 10.46
N GLU A 153 4.28 12.21 11.11
CA GLU A 153 5.57 11.57 10.83
C GLU A 153 5.61 10.98 9.42
N TRP A 154 4.53 10.34 8.98
CA TRP A 154 4.39 9.87 7.60
C TRP A 154 4.52 11.02 6.60
N LEU A 155 3.79 12.12 6.81
CA LEU A 155 3.89 13.31 5.96
C LEU A 155 5.31 13.90 5.96
N ASN A 156 6.02 13.88 7.10
CA ASN A 156 7.40 14.32 7.19
C ASN A 156 8.35 13.41 6.41
N ALA A 157 8.19 12.09 6.53
CA ALA A 157 8.97 11.10 5.79
C ALA A 157 8.72 11.20 4.27
N GLU A 158 7.47 11.36 3.86
CA GLU A 158 7.07 11.54 2.46
C GLU A 158 7.68 12.81 1.88
N ARG A 159 7.61 13.93 2.61
CA ARG A 159 8.28 15.18 2.23
C ARG A 159 9.79 14.99 2.12
N ALA A 160 10.42 14.29 3.06
CA ALA A 160 11.85 14.02 3.01
C ALA A 160 12.21 13.18 1.77
N SER A 161 11.42 12.14 1.46
CA SER A 161 11.57 11.32 0.26
C SER A 161 11.40 12.15 -1.01
N GLY A 162 10.34 12.97 -1.09
CA GLY A 162 10.08 13.89 -2.20
C GLY A 162 11.23 14.86 -2.43
N VAL A 163 11.80 15.44 -1.36
CA VAL A 163 12.99 16.30 -1.44
C VAL A 163 14.20 15.54 -2.00
N GLN A 164 14.41 14.29 -1.58
CA GLN A 164 15.50 13.46 -2.15
C GLN A 164 15.26 13.14 -3.63
N ASN A 165 14.04 12.85 -4.03
CA ASN A 165 13.71 12.60 -5.44
C ASN A 165 13.89 13.86 -6.30
N VAL A 166 13.53 15.04 -5.80
CA VAL A 166 13.84 16.33 -6.47
C VAL A 166 15.34 16.53 -6.64
N LYS A 167 16.17 16.17 -5.64
CA LYS A 167 17.64 16.24 -5.77
C LYS A 167 18.16 15.30 -6.86
N LYS A 168 17.65 14.07 -6.94
CA LYS A 168 18.02 13.11 -7.99
C LYS A 168 17.60 13.58 -9.39
N VAL A 169 16.41 14.16 -9.53
CA VAL A 169 15.96 14.76 -10.80
C VAL A 169 16.83 15.95 -11.20
N ASN A 170 17.22 16.82 -10.25
CA ASN A 170 18.17 17.91 -10.54
C ASN A 170 19.53 17.38 -11.03
N ALA A 171 20.04 16.31 -10.40
CA ALA A 171 21.27 15.66 -10.84
C ALA A 171 21.13 15.08 -12.26
N LEU A 172 19.99 14.45 -12.58
CA LEU A 172 19.68 13.97 -13.92
C LEU A 172 19.61 15.11 -14.95
N CYS A 173 18.92 16.21 -14.66
CA CYS A 173 18.90 17.37 -15.56
C CYS A 173 20.32 17.92 -15.79
N THR A 174 21.16 17.93 -14.75
CA THR A 174 22.56 18.37 -14.84
C THR A 174 23.37 17.42 -15.73
N GLU A 175 23.25 16.11 -15.54
CA GLU A 175 23.88 15.08 -16.40
C GLU A 175 23.45 15.25 -17.86
N LEU A 176 22.15 15.39 -18.13
CA LEU A 176 21.61 15.57 -19.48
C LEU A 176 22.14 16.85 -20.13
N SER A 177 22.21 17.95 -19.38
CA SER A 177 22.76 19.22 -19.89
C SER A 177 24.25 19.11 -20.25
N GLY A 178 25.04 18.40 -19.44
CA GLY A 178 26.44 18.10 -19.73
C GLY A 178 26.59 17.18 -20.95
N THR A 179 25.75 16.16 -21.07
CA THR A 179 25.70 15.25 -22.23
C THR A 179 25.36 16.01 -23.51
N ILE A 180 24.40 16.93 -23.49
CA ILE A 180 24.09 17.80 -24.63
C ILE A 180 25.32 18.61 -25.06
N ALA A 181 26.01 19.24 -24.10
CA ALA A 181 27.22 20.01 -24.39
C ALA A 181 28.34 19.14 -24.98
N ALA A 182 28.50 17.90 -24.48
CA ALA A 182 29.46 16.94 -25.00
C ALA A 182 29.15 16.51 -26.44
N ILE A 183 27.88 16.24 -26.76
CA ILE A 183 27.42 15.91 -28.11
C ILE A 183 27.66 17.09 -29.06
N GLU A 184 27.30 18.32 -28.65
CA GLU A 184 27.54 19.51 -29.47
C GLU A 184 29.04 19.79 -29.72
N ALA A 185 29.90 19.49 -28.75
CA ALA A 185 31.36 19.58 -28.92
C ALA A 185 31.88 18.51 -29.89
N PHE A 186 31.35 17.28 -29.80
CA PHE A 186 31.65 16.20 -30.72
C PHE A 186 31.30 16.58 -32.17
N ASP A 187 30.10 17.14 -32.38
CA ASP A 187 29.63 17.60 -33.71
C ASP A 187 30.50 18.73 -34.28
N LYS A 188 31.12 19.55 -33.42
CA LYS A 188 32.11 20.58 -33.80
C LYS A 188 33.51 20.02 -34.07
N GLY A 189 33.69 18.71 -34.07
CA GLY A 189 34.95 18.03 -34.39
C GLY A 189 35.78 17.63 -33.16
N GLN A 190 35.35 17.92 -31.94
CA GLN A 190 36.05 17.51 -30.72
C GLN A 190 35.69 16.07 -30.34
N ARG A 191 36.19 15.09 -31.11
CA ARG A 191 35.81 13.67 -30.96
C ARG A 191 36.02 13.09 -29.56
N ALA A 192 36.97 13.61 -28.79
CA ALA A 192 37.21 13.15 -27.41
C ALA A 192 36.05 13.46 -26.45
N ALA A 193 35.17 14.40 -26.79
CA ALA A 193 34.03 14.78 -25.97
C ALA A 193 33.00 13.64 -25.79
N SER A 194 32.94 12.66 -26.69
CA SER A 194 32.06 11.50 -26.50
C SER A 194 32.39 10.69 -25.23
N ARG A 195 33.65 10.74 -24.77
CA ARG A 195 34.11 10.04 -23.55
C ARG A 195 33.66 10.71 -22.25
N THR A 196 33.16 11.94 -22.32
CA THR A 196 32.67 12.67 -21.13
C THR A 196 31.17 12.51 -20.92
N ILE A 197 30.47 11.77 -21.78
CA ILE A 197 29.05 11.48 -21.63
C ILE A 197 28.87 10.54 -20.42
N SER A 198 28.07 10.99 -19.45
CA SER A 198 27.68 10.21 -18.28
C SER A 198 26.25 9.68 -18.45
N LEU A 199 26.01 8.49 -17.91
CA LEU A 199 24.69 7.83 -17.88
C LEU A 199 24.29 7.41 -16.46
N GLU A 200 25.02 7.84 -15.44
CA GLU A 200 24.84 7.40 -14.07
C GLU A 200 23.46 7.80 -13.51
N CYS A 201 23.05 9.05 -13.72
CA CYS A 201 21.76 9.53 -13.21
C CYS A 201 20.58 8.94 -14.01
N LEU A 202 20.73 8.81 -15.33
CA LEU A 202 19.72 8.17 -16.17
C LEU A 202 19.55 6.70 -15.81
N ASN A 203 20.65 5.98 -15.56
CA ASN A 203 20.60 4.60 -15.10
C ASN A 203 20.01 4.48 -13.70
N LEU A 204 20.34 5.40 -12.77
CA LEU A 204 19.74 5.40 -11.44
C LEU A 204 18.21 5.49 -11.52
N LEU A 205 17.68 6.38 -12.37
CA LEU A 205 16.24 6.47 -12.63
C LEU A 205 15.68 5.16 -13.18
N LEU A 206 16.26 4.62 -14.24
CA LEU A 206 15.74 3.43 -14.93
C LEU A 206 15.88 2.12 -14.15
N THR A 207 16.84 2.04 -13.22
CA THR A 207 17.07 0.85 -12.40
C THR A 207 16.25 0.85 -11.12
N THR A 208 16.12 2.01 -10.48
CA THR A 208 15.43 2.10 -9.18
C THR A 208 13.99 2.57 -9.30
N LEU A 209 13.62 3.20 -10.42
CA LEU A 209 12.32 3.83 -10.63
C LEU A 209 11.90 4.66 -9.40
N TYR A 210 12.84 5.41 -8.84
CA TYR A 210 12.58 6.25 -7.66
C TYR A 210 11.52 7.34 -7.89
N LEU A 211 11.15 7.55 -9.16
CA LEU A 211 10.10 8.44 -9.64
C LEU A 211 9.46 7.77 -10.86
N ASP A 212 8.15 7.53 -10.82
CA ASP A 212 7.42 7.02 -11.99
C ASP A 212 7.05 8.19 -12.91
N LEU A 213 7.66 8.23 -14.11
CA LEU A 213 7.45 9.28 -15.10
C LEU A 213 6.23 9.06 -16.00
N GLY A 214 5.54 7.93 -15.87
CA GLY A 214 4.56 7.47 -16.84
C GLY A 214 5.20 6.74 -18.03
N PRO A 215 4.39 6.00 -18.81
CA PRO A 215 4.87 5.07 -19.81
C PRO A 215 5.62 5.75 -20.96
N ASP A 216 5.16 6.91 -21.42
CA ASP A 216 5.77 7.60 -22.57
C ASP A 216 7.16 8.15 -22.26
N LEU A 217 7.30 8.88 -21.14
CA LEU A 217 8.59 9.41 -20.72
C LEU A 217 9.55 8.29 -20.30
N LEU A 218 9.02 7.20 -19.71
CA LEU A 218 9.84 6.04 -19.37
C LEU A 218 10.38 5.36 -20.64
N ARG A 219 9.56 5.21 -21.69
CA ARG A 219 10.02 4.75 -23.01
C ARG A 219 11.10 5.67 -23.57
N GLU A 220 10.88 6.98 -23.56
CA GLU A 220 11.88 7.96 -24.03
C GLU A 220 13.21 7.82 -23.28
N ALA A 221 13.17 7.62 -21.96
CA ALA A 221 14.35 7.43 -21.13
C ALA A 221 15.14 6.16 -21.51
N TYR A 222 14.45 5.04 -21.73
CA TYR A 222 15.09 3.79 -22.17
C TYR A 222 15.69 3.88 -23.57
N GLU A 223 14.96 4.48 -24.52
CA GLU A 223 15.45 4.72 -25.88
C GLU A 223 16.68 5.62 -25.86
N LEU A 224 16.61 6.72 -25.12
CA LEU A 224 17.70 7.68 -24.98
C LEU A 224 18.96 7.03 -24.42
N ARG A 225 18.84 6.22 -23.35
CA ARG A 225 19.96 5.47 -22.79
C ARG A 225 20.62 4.60 -23.86
N ASN A 226 19.84 3.87 -24.65
CA ASN A 226 20.37 3.00 -25.69
C ASN A 226 21.10 3.79 -26.80
N TYR A 227 20.56 4.95 -27.21
CA TYR A 227 21.25 5.81 -28.17
C TYR A 227 22.58 6.36 -27.64
N LEU A 228 22.62 6.74 -26.36
CA LEU A 228 23.83 7.26 -25.73
C LEU A 228 24.89 6.18 -25.52
N LEU A 229 24.51 4.92 -25.27
CA LEU A 229 25.45 3.79 -25.11
C LEU A 229 26.29 3.52 -26.37
N ILE A 230 25.72 3.76 -27.55
CA ILE A 230 26.41 3.57 -28.83
C ILE A 230 26.94 4.89 -29.42
N PHE A 231 26.82 6.00 -28.69
CA PHE A 231 27.22 7.32 -29.18
C PHE A 231 28.74 7.38 -29.41
N GLY A 232 29.15 7.95 -30.55
CA GLY A 232 30.55 8.02 -30.97
C GLY A 232 31.08 6.76 -31.67
N THR A 233 30.25 5.74 -31.86
CA THR A 233 30.53 4.63 -32.79
C THR A 233 30.03 4.96 -34.20
N ASP A 234 30.42 4.17 -35.21
CA ASP A 234 29.97 4.38 -36.59
C ASP A 234 28.43 4.22 -36.74
N ASP A 235 27.79 3.51 -35.81
CA ASP A 235 26.35 3.23 -35.81
C ASP A 235 25.52 4.23 -34.95
N HIS A 236 26.12 5.32 -34.47
CA HIS A 236 25.41 6.27 -33.61
C HIS A 236 24.24 6.96 -34.34
N ASN A 237 23.15 7.21 -33.61
CA ASN A 237 21.97 7.86 -34.17
C ASN A 237 22.22 9.39 -34.28
N PRO A 238 22.13 10.01 -35.49
CA PRO A 238 22.32 11.45 -35.65
C PRO A 238 21.24 12.29 -34.94
N GLY A 239 20.08 11.71 -34.63
CA GLY A 239 19.01 12.35 -33.86
C GLY A 239 19.22 12.36 -32.34
N THR A 240 20.34 11.83 -31.83
CA THR A 240 20.60 11.71 -30.38
C THR A 240 20.55 13.07 -29.69
N LEU A 241 21.17 14.11 -30.27
CA LEU A 241 21.17 15.46 -29.71
C LEU A 241 19.75 16.01 -29.50
N LEU A 242 18.89 15.86 -30.51
CA LEU A 242 17.51 16.32 -30.44
C LEU A 242 16.73 15.57 -29.35
N ARG A 243 16.91 14.26 -29.26
CA ARG A 243 16.26 13.42 -28.24
C ARG A 243 16.72 13.78 -26.83
N CYS A 244 18.02 14.03 -26.61
CA CYS A 244 18.52 14.55 -25.34
C CYS A 244 17.84 15.87 -24.96
N LYS A 245 17.74 16.83 -25.90
CA LYS A 245 17.13 18.15 -25.66
C LYS A 245 15.65 18.05 -25.32
N LEU A 246 14.90 17.20 -26.04
CA LEU A 246 13.49 16.95 -25.78
C LEU A 246 13.29 16.30 -24.41
N PHE A 247 14.06 15.27 -24.10
CA PHE A 247 13.97 14.59 -22.81
C PHE A 247 14.33 15.52 -21.63
N LEU A 248 15.38 16.36 -21.77
CA LEU A 248 15.71 17.37 -20.76
C LEU A 248 14.55 18.35 -20.54
N SER A 249 13.92 18.84 -21.61
CA SER A 249 12.75 19.73 -21.51
C SER A 249 11.58 19.07 -20.77
N ASN A 250 11.32 17.78 -21.05
CA ASN A 250 10.31 17.00 -20.34
C ASN A 250 10.66 16.85 -18.85
N MET A 251 11.92 16.54 -18.54
CA MET A 251 12.40 16.44 -17.16
C MET A 251 12.35 17.78 -16.41
N ASP A 252 12.58 18.90 -17.08
CA ASP A 252 12.42 20.23 -16.48
C ASP A 252 10.94 20.56 -16.15
N LEU A 253 10.00 20.07 -16.94
CA LEU A 253 8.58 20.18 -16.62
C LEU A 253 8.23 19.32 -15.40
N VAL A 254 8.69 18.07 -15.35
CA VAL A 254 8.52 17.17 -14.20
C VAL A 254 9.10 17.81 -12.94
N ARG A 255 10.34 18.30 -13.03
CA ARG A 255 11.04 18.99 -11.94
C ARG A 255 10.25 20.17 -11.39
N ARG A 256 9.71 21.04 -12.25
CA ARG A 256 8.88 22.18 -11.81
C ARG A 256 7.62 21.73 -11.09
N LYS A 257 6.90 20.76 -11.65
CA LYS A 257 5.70 20.19 -11.01
C LYS A 257 6.01 19.58 -9.64
N MET A 258 7.15 18.91 -9.49
CA MET A 258 7.57 18.35 -8.20
C MET A 258 7.86 19.45 -7.18
N MET A 259 8.54 20.53 -7.57
CA MET A 259 8.81 21.68 -6.68
C MET A 259 7.54 22.41 -6.26
N GLU A 260 6.55 22.48 -7.16
CA GLU A 260 5.23 23.07 -6.90
C GLU A 260 4.30 22.15 -6.10
N GLY A 261 4.67 20.87 -5.91
CA GLY A 261 3.82 19.86 -5.27
C GLY A 261 2.62 19.43 -6.13
N SER A 262 2.62 19.76 -7.42
CA SER A 262 1.56 19.43 -8.39
C SER A 262 1.86 18.17 -9.21
N TYR A 263 3.01 17.53 -8.96
CA TYR A 263 3.36 16.26 -9.59
C TYR A 263 2.63 15.10 -8.91
N THR A 264 1.84 14.38 -9.70
CA THR A 264 1.21 13.13 -9.30
C THR A 264 1.72 12.01 -10.20
N GLU A 265 2.25 10.95 -9.57
CA GLU A 265 2.61 9.72 -10.27
C GLU A 265 1.37 9.03 -10.87
N PRO A 266 1.55 8.20 -11.91
CA PRO A 266 0.47 7.38 -12.44
C PRO A 266 -0.20 6.51 -11.37
N SER A 267 -1.51 6.30 -11.47
CA SER A 267 -2.26 5.45 -10.54
C SER A 267 -1.90 3.96 -10.63
N THR A 268 -1.27 3.55 -11.74
CA THR A 268 -0.78 2.21 -12.01
C THR A 268 0.72 2.29 -12.30
N LEU A 269 1.50 1.38 -11.71
CA LEU A 269 2.95 1.39 -11.88
C LEU A 269 3.32 1.18 -13.36
N SER A 270 4.09 2.09 -13.92
CA SER A 270 4.59 1.99 -15.28
C SER A 270 5.63 0.88 -15.38
N THR A 271 5.44 -0.05 -16.32
CA THR A 271 6.42 -1.10 -16.62
C THR A 271 6.69 -1.17 -18.11
N MET A 272 7.93 -1.50 -18.48
CA MET A 272 8.34 -1.67 -19.87
C MET A 272 8.68 -3.13 -20.13
N ARG A 273 8.18 -3.66 -21.25
CA ARG A 273 8.58 -4.97 -21.76
C ARG A 273 9.32 -4.80 -23.09
N TRP A 274 10.49 -5.44 -23.16
CA TRP A 274 11.25 -5.58 -24.39
C TRP A 274 10.71 -6.79 -25.16
N GLU A 275 10.21 -6.56 -26.38
CA GLU A 275 9.80 -7.63 -27.28
C GLU A 275 10.76 -7.75 -28.46
N PRO A 276 11.28 -8.97 -28.74
CA PRO A 276 12.09 -9.17 -29.93
C PRO A 276 11.26 -8.80 -31.16
N ALA A 277 11.81 -7.98 -32.07
CA ALA A 277 11.07 -7.65 -33.28
C ALA A 277 10.71 -8.94 -34.02
N LYS A 278 9.45 -9.03 -34.47
CA LYS A 278 9.00 -10.13 -35.32
C LYS A 278 9.87 -10.14 -36.56
N SER A 279 10.74 -11.13 -36.69
CA SER A 279 11.50 -11.36 -37.90
C SER A 279 10.51 -11.73 -39.01
N ASN A 280 10.38 -10.87 -40.02
CA ASN A 280 9.84 -11.31 -41.30
C ASN A 280 10.86 -12.28 -41.89
N PHE A 281 10.75 -13.57 -41.54
CA PHE A 281 11.44 -14.65 -42.23
C PHE A 281 10.83 -14.79 -43.63
N MET A 282 11.30 -13.97 -44.57
CA MET A 282 11.39 -14.38 -45.97
C MET A 282 12.85 -14.37 -46.41
N SER A 283 13.19 -15.44 -47.12
CA SER A 283 14.52 -15.92 -47.49
C SER A 283 15.49 -14.85 -47.96
N SER A 284 16.72 -14.88 -47.43
CA SER A 284 17.92 -15.28 -48.18
C SER A 284 19.16 -15.21 -47.28
N ARG A 285 20.04 -16.19 -47.41
CA ARG A 285 21.33 -16.26 -46.72
C ARG A 285 22.19 -15.02 -47.06
N CYS A 286 22.38 -14.11 -46.11
CA CYS A 286 23.60 -13.30 -46.07
C CYS A 286 23.78 -12.63 -44.69
N ALA A 287 25.00 -12.74 -44.19
CA ALA A 287 25.63 -11.91 -43.16
C ALA A 287 25.06 -11.89 -41.73
N LEU A 288 25.86 -12.45 -40.82
CA LEU A 288 26.01 -12.01 -39.44
C LEU A 288 26.30 -10.51 -39.40
N GLN A 289 25.27 -9.67 -39.29
CA GLN A 289 25.45 -8.27 -38.93
C GLN A 289 24.15 -7.72 -38.30
N THR A 290 24.30 -7.08 -37.13
CA THR A 290 23.34 -6.15 -36.53
C THR A 290 22.06 -6.75 -35.89
N GLN A 291 22.17 -7.26 -34.66
CA GLN A 291 21.02 -7.56 -33.78
C GLN A 291 21.02 -6.69 -32.49
N LEU A 292 21.16 -5.38 -32.64
CA LEU A 292 20.84 -4.43 -31.54
C LEU A 292 19.75 -3.41 -31.91
N SER A 293 19.28 -3.40 -33.17
CA SER A 293 18.37 -2.37 -33.69
C SER A 293 16.91 -2.83 -33.86
N SER A 294 16.52 -3.98 -33.32
CA SER A 294 15.19 -4.58 -33.55
C SER A 294 14.56 -5.16 -32.28
N ILE A 295 14.41 -4.35 -31.25
CA ILE A 295 13.57 -4.66 -30.08
C ILE A 295 12.57 -3.52 -29.92
N MET A 296 11.27 -3.83 -29.99
CA MET A 296 10.20 -2.83 -29.80
C MET A 296 9.78 -2.80 -28.34
N LEU A 297 9.58 -1.60 -27.80
CA LEU A 297 8.98 -1.39 -26.48
C LEU A 297 7.47 -1.53 -26.59
N HIS A 298 6.86 -2.43 -25.80
CA HIS A 298 5.41 -2.49 -25.64
C HIS A 298 5.03 -2.32 -24.17
N PHE A 299 3.87 -1.69 -23.98
CA PHE A 299 3.28 -1.38 -22.68
C PHE A 299 2.65 -2.65 -22.08
N ALA A 300 2.90 -2.91 -20.80
CA ALA A 300 2.18 -3.91 -20.04
C ALA A 300 1.42 -3.21 -18.91
N GLU A 301 0.08 -3.21 -19.02
CA GLU A 301 -0.81 -2.79 -17.95
C GLU A 301 -0.83 -3.91 -16.90
N CYS A 302 -0.33 -3.65 -15.69
CA CYS A 302 -0.40 -4.61 -14.60
C CYS A 302 -1.80 -4.59 -14.00
N SER A 303 -2.74 -5.26 -14.64
CA SER A 303 -4.04 -5.60 -14.07
C SER A 303 -4.13 -7.12 -14.00
N ASP A 304 -3.61 -7.71 -12.92
CA ASP A 304 -4.02 -9.03 -12.43
C ASP A 304 -3.54 -9.25 -10.99
N ARG A 305 -4.47 -9.24 -10.04
CA ARG A 305 -4.29 -9.97 -8.78
C ARG A 305 -4.50 -11.45 -9.11
N PRO A 306 -3.60 -12.37 -8.72
CA PRO A 306 -3.85 -13.79 -8.94
C PRO A 306 -5.05 -14.23 -8.10
N ASP A 307 -6.08 -14.69 -8.80
CA ASP A 307 -7.23 -15.38 -8.24
C ASP A 307 -6.73 -16.70 -7.63
N LEU A 308 -6.60 -16.76 -6.31
CA LEU A 308 -6.37 -18.01 -5.58
C LEU A 308 -7.71 -18.77 -5.51
N GLY A 309 -8.13 -19.29 -6.65
CA GLY A 309 -9.20 -20.26 -6.79
C GLY A 309 -8.64 -21.67 -6.68
N ASN A 310 -8.64 -22.22 -5.47
CA ASN A 310 -8.46 -23.67 -5.25
C ASN A 310 -9.66 -24.41 -5.85
N HIS A 311 -9.50 -24.98 -7.04
CA HIS A 311 -10.33 -26.09 -7.50
C HIS A 311 -9.55 -27.39 -7.36
N HIS A 312 -9.88 -28.14 -6.31
CA HIS A 312 -9.62 -29.57 -6.22
C HIS A 312 -10.53 -30.28 -7.24
N GLU A 313 -9.93 -30.86 -8.29
CA GLU A 313 -10.54 -31.96 -9.03
C GLU A 313 -9.60 -33.17 -8.99
N GLU A 314 -10.09 -34.25 -8.39
CA GLU A 314 -9.47 -35.59 -8.41
C GLU A 314 -9.46 -36.18 -9.83
N PRO A 315 -8.39 -36.84 -10.28
CA PRO A 315 -8.46 -37.68 -11.46
C PRO A 315 -8.86 -39.12 -11.10
N GLY A 316 -9.95 -39.55 -11.73
CA GLY A 316 -10.53 -40.87 -11.60
C GLY A 316 -9.69 -42.03 -12.15
N SER A 317 -10.07 -43.20 -11.65
CA SER A 317 -9.65 -44.54 -12.04
C SER A 317 -9.71 -44.85 -13.55
N LYS A 318 -8.72 -45.58 -14.08
CA LYS A 318 -8.90 -46.93 -14.67
C LYS A 318 -7.60 -47.53 -15.26
N LYS A 319 -7.28 -48.74 -14.76
CA LYS A 319 -6.83 -49.97 -15.44
C LYS A 319 -5.53 -49.97 -16.29
N GLN A 320 -4.55 -50.79 -15.84
CA GLN A 320 -4.13 -52.07 -16.47
C GLN A 320 -3.05 -52.75 -15.60
N LYS A 321 -3.34 -53.90 -14.98
CA LYS A 321 -3.00 -55.30 -15.36
C LYS A 321 -1.51 -55.71 -15.19
N SER A 322 -1.36 -56.87 -14.51
CA SER A 322 -0.22 -57.82 -14.42
C SER A 322 0.75 -57.62 -13.24
N ALA A 323 1.31 -58.63 -12.56
CA ALA A 323 1.02 -60.06 -12.38
C ALA A 323 1.85 -60.57 -11.16
N LYS A 324 1.42 -61.69 -10.56
CA LYS A 324 2.21 -62.65 -9.76
C LYS A 324 2.95 -62.15 -8.48
N ARG A 325 2.50 -62.61 -7.31
CA ARG A 325 3.02 -63.83 -6.62
C ARG A 325 2.23 -64.15 -5.35
N ARG A 326 1.93 -65.44 -5.19
CA ARG A 326 1.34 -66.08 -4.00
C ARG A 326 2.44 -66.48 -3.02
N GLY A 327 2.14 -66.41 -1.73
CA GLY A 327 2.77 -67.13 -0.61
C GLY A 327 2.11 -66.65 0.68
N LYS A 328 1.14 -67.39 1.26
CA LYS A 328 1.31 -68.28 2.43
C LYS A 328 2.02 -67.56 3.59
N SER A 329 1.54 -67.45 4.82
CA SER A 329 0.57 -68.22 5.60
C SER A 329 0.36 -67.54 6.96
N ASN A 330 -0.85 -67.66 7.51
CA ASN A 330 -1.32 -67.48 8.91
C ASN A 330 -0.36 -68.00 10.02
N PRO A 331 -0.72 -67.92 11.32
CA PRO A 331 -1.13 -66.76 12.14
C PRO A 331 -0.43 -66.79 13.54
N SER A 332 -0.62 -65.77 14.36
CA SER A 332 -0.76 -65.83 15.84
C SER A 332 -1.29 -64.49 16.34
#